data_AF-X1N0H4-F1
#
_entry.id   AF-X1N0H4-F1
#
_cell.length_a   1.000
_cell.length_b   1.000
_cell.length_c   1.000
_cell.angle_alpha   90.00
_cell.angle_beta   90.00
_cell.angle_gamma   90.00
#
_symmetry.space_group_name_H-M   'P 1'
#
loop_
_entity.id
_entity.type
_entity.pdbx_description
1 polymer ?
#
loop_
_entity_poly.entity_id
_entity_poly.type
_entity_poly.pdbx_seq_one_letter_code
_entity_poly.pdbx_strand_id
1 'polypeptide(L)'
;ELNLKALASISGNKKVEMIHLKEIKSLTGYIRGGVSPLAMKKNYTTYIDESAFQFSFIIFCAGVRGLQLKVDPNDLLKAMRLVFGKLTVK
;
A
#
# COMPACT_ATOMS: atom_id res chain seq x y z
N GLU A 1 -10.59 -9.23 -1.75
CA GLU A 1 -10.36 -8.46 -0.49
C GLU A 1 -8.96 -8.72 0.08
N LEU A 2 -8.49 -7.97 1.08
CA LEU A 2 -7.16 -8.16 1.68
C LEU A 2 -7.09 -9.42 2.56
N ASN A 3 -6.10 -10.29 2.31
CA ASN A 3 -5.82 -11.47 3.11
C ASN A 3 -4.83 -11.14 4.25
N LEU A 4 -5.35 -10.95 5.47
CA LEU A 4 -4.51 -10.63 6.64
C LEU A 4 -3.53 -11.74 7.03
N LYS A 5 -3.85 -13.02 6.76
CA LYS A 5 -2.94 -14.14 7.05
C LYS A 5 -1.75 -14.14 6.09
N ALA A 6 -2.01 -13.91 4.80
CA ALA A 6 -0.94 -13.78 3.80
C ALA A 6 -0.05 -12.57 4.11
N LEU A 7 -0.65 -11.44 4.48
CA LEU A 7 0.08 -10.23 4.88
C LEU A 7 0.92 -10.45 6.15
N ALA A 8 0.40 -11.17 7.14
CA ALA A 8 1.17 -11.55 8.34
C ALA A 8 2.39 -12.42 7.96
N SER A 9 2.20 -13.43 7.13
CA SER A 9 3.27 -14.32 6.68
C SER A 9 4.37 -13.58 5.93
N ILE A 10 4.03 -12.72 4.96
CA ILE A 10 5.03 -12.01 4.15
C ILE A 10 5.73 -10.89 4.92
N SER A 11 5.04 -10.28 5.89
CA SER A 11 5.61 -9.22 6.72
C SER A 11 6.48 -9.75 7.87
N GLY A 12 6.50 -11.06 8.09
CA GLY A 12 7.20 -11.69 9.21
C GLY A 12 6.54 -11.45 10.57
N ASN A 13 5.32 -10.90 10.60
CA ASN A 13 4.59 -10.62 11.83
C ASN A 13 3.67 -11.78 12.22
N LYS A 14 3.56 -12.06 13.52
CA LYS A 14 2.63 -13.10 14.02
C LYS A 14 1.16 -12.78 13.75
N LYS A 15 0.80 -11.49 13.75
CA LYS A 15 -0.56 -11.01 13.54
C LYS A 15 -0.54 -9.66 12.83
N VAL A 16 -1.50 -9.44 11.95
CA VAL A 16 -1.75 -8.16 11.29
C VAL A 16 -3.23 -7.82 11.45
N GLU A 17 -3.52 -6.55 11.72
CA GLU A 17 -4.88 -6.03 11.89
C GLU A 17 -5.02 -4.67 11.21
N MET A 18 -6.26 -4.30 10.88
CA MET A 18 -6.53 -2.99 10.29
C MET A 18 -6.44 -1.90 11.35
N ILE A 19 -5.71 -0.83 11.03
CA ILE A 19 -5.61 0.34 11.92
C ILE A 19 -6.96 1.04 12.07
N HIS A 20 -7.16 1.68 13.22
CA HIS A 20 -8.37 2.47 13.45
C HIS A 20 -8.37 3.73 12.56
N LEU A 21 -9.54 4.10 12.01
CA LEU A 21 -9.64 5.21 11.06
C LEU A 21 -9.16 6.56 11.61
N LYS A 22 -9.29 6.75 12.92
CA LYS A 22 -8.82 7.97 13.63
C LYS A 22 -7.29 8.11 13.62
N GLU A 23 -6.56 6.99 13.50
CA GLU A 23 -5.10 6.97 13.59
C GLU A 23 -4.42 7.21 12.24
N ILE A 24 -5.13 7.03 11.13
CA ILE A 24 -4.60 7.17 9.76
C ILE A 24 -3.82 8.49 9.59
N LYS A 25 -4.42 9.62 9.99
CA LYS A 25 -3.79 10.94 9.83
C LYS A 25 -2.53 11.09 10.68
N SER A 26 -2.53 10.55 11.89
CA SER A 26 -1.36 10.61 12.79
C SER A 26 -0.20 9.78 12.25
N LEU A 27 -0.50 8.58 11.74
CA LEU A 27 0.49 7.61 11.28
C LEU A 27 1.04 7.93 9.88
N THR A 28 0.16 8.27 8.94
CA THR A 28 0.50 8.43 7.52
C THR A 28 0.72 9.89 7.12
N GLY A 29 0.11 10.84 7.85
CA GLY A 29 0.03 12.24 7.44
C GLY A 29 -1.15 12.55 6.52
N TYR A 30 -1.81 11.52 5.97
CA TYR A 30 -2.91 11.67 5.02
C TYR A 30 -4.29 11.59 5.66
N ILE A 31 -5.28 12.19 5.00
CA ILE A 31 -6.69 12.12 5.41
C ILE A 31 -7.32 10.85 4.81
N ARG A 32 -8.30 10.25 5.50
CA ARG A 32 -9.09 9.13 4.98
C ARG A 32 -9.61 9.44 3.56
N GLY A 33 -9.39 8.48 2.66
CA GLY A 33 -9.74 8.59 1.22
C GLY A 33 -8.67 9.31 0.38
N GLY A 34 -7.58 9.75 0.99
CA GLY A 34 -6.44 10.38 0.32
C GLY A 34 -5.10 9.75 0.66
N VAL A 35 -5.08 8.50 1.15
CA VAL A 35 -3.83 7.86 1.60
C VAL A 35 -3.03 7.41 0.38
N SER A 36 -1.77 7.83 0.31
CA SER A 36 -0.82 7.40 -0.72
C SER A 36 0.21 6.43 -0.13
N PRO A 37 0.69 5.42 -0.89
CA PRO A 37 1.84 4.61 -0.49
C PRO A 37 3.15 5.42 -0.46
N LEU A 38 3.20 6.56 -1.16
CA LEU A 38 4.36 7.44 -1.24
C LEU A 38 4.32 8.53 -0.16
N ALA A 39 5.50 9.03 0.22
CA ALA A 39 5.67 10.23 1.04
C ALA A 39 4.88 10.27 2.36
N MET A 40 4.67 9.12 3.00
CA MET A 40 4.08 9.07 4.34
C MET A 40 5.01 9.70 5.39
N LYS A 41 4.44 10.16 6.50
CA LYS A 41 5.18 10.76 7.64
C LYS A 41 6.29 9.85 8.19
N LYS A 42 6.12 8.53 8.10
CA LYS A 42 7.14 7.52 8.39
C LYS A 42 7.32 6.62 7.18
N ASN A 43 8.54 6.14 6.97
CA ASN A 43 8.84 5.17 5.92
C ASN A 43 8.36 3.78 6.35
N TYR A 44 7.16 3.40 5.93
CA TYR A 44 6.65 2.04 6.11
C TYR A 44 7.07 1.16 4.93
N THR A 45 7.32 -0.13 5.20
CA THR A 45 7.38 -1.14 4.13
C THR A 45 6.01 -1.25 3.50
N THR A 46 5.94 -1.08 2.18
CA THR A 46 4.70 -1.19 1.42
C THR A 46 4.59 -2.60 0.87
N TYR A 47 3.42 -3.20 1.04
CA TYR A 47 3.10 -4.51 0.50
C TYR A 47 2.09 -4.34 -0.63
N ILE A 48 2.37 -4.92 -1.79
CA ILE A 48 1.51 -4.87 -2.98
C ILE A 48 1.16 -6.29 -3.44
N ASP A 49 -0.05 -6.46 -3.96
CA ASP A 49 -0.42 -7.75 -4.54
C ASP A 49 0.36 -7.99 -5.85
N GLU A 50 0.88 -9.19 -6.03
CA GLU A 50 1.67 -9.57 -7.21
C GLU A 50 0.93 -9.39 -8.54
N SER A 51 -0.41 -9.44 -8.52
CA SER A 51 -1.23 -9.17 -9.71
C SER A 51 -1.04 -7.76 -10.26
N ALA A 52 -0.57 -6.80 -9.46
CA ALA A 52 -0.28 -5.44 -9.91
C ALA A 52 0.74 -5.42 -11.06
N PHE A 53 1.71 -6.34 -11.06
CA PHE A 53 2.76 -6.44 -12.08
C PHE A 53 2.28 -7.06 -13.40
N GLN A 54 1.03 -7.54 -13.46
CA GLN A 54 0.41 -8.02 -14.70
C GLN A 54 -0.13 -6.87 -15.57
N PHE A 55 -0.14 -5.65 -15.03
CA PHE A 55 -0.62 -4.45 -15.72
C PHE A 55 0.55 -3.54 -16.08
N SER A 56 0.48 -2.89 -17.26
CA SER A 56 1.48 -1.91 -17.67
C SER A 56 1.50 -0.68 -16.75
N PHE A 57 0.36 -0.34 -16.15
CA PHE A 57 0.24 0.76 -15.20
C PHE A 57 -0.78 0.43 -14.12
N ILE A 58 -0.53 0.90 -12.91
CA ILE A 58 -1.50 0.92 -11.82
C ILE A 58 -1.83 2.35 -11.43
N ILE A 59 -3.02 2.52 -10.85
CA ILE A 59 -3.53 3.82 -10.42
C ILE A 59 -3.81 3.81 -8.93
N PHE A 60 -3.27 4.80 -8.21
CA PHE A 60 -3.51 4.98 -6.77
C PHE A 60 -3.58 6.46 -6.40
N CYS A 61 -4.04 6.76 -5.19
CA CYS A 61 -4.21 8.13 -4.73
C CYS A 61 -2.86 8.86 -4.57
N ALA A 62 -2.79 10.09 -5.06
CA ALA A 62 -1.58 10.93 -5.02
C ALA A 62 -1.37 11.65 -3.66
N GLY A 63 -2.11 11.30 -2.61
CA GLY A 63 -2.03 11.95 -1.30
C GLY A 63 -3.05 13.07 -1.07
N VAL A 64 -3.77 13.48 -2.12
CA VAL A 64 -4.85 14.46 -2.05
C VAL A 64 -6.07 13.97 -2.80
N ARG A 65 -7.26 14.37 -2.34
CA ARG A 65 -8.52 13.98 -2.97
C ARG A 65 -8.62 14.60 -4.36
N GLY A 66 -9.13 13.83 -5.32
CA GLY A 66 -9.27 14.26 -6.72
C GLY A 66 -8.00 14.12 -7.55
N LEU A 67 -6.89 13.66 -6.98
CA LEU A 67 -5.65 13.41 -7.73
C LEU A 67 -5.23 11.95 -7.62
N GLN A 68 -4.88 11.38 -8.76
CA GLN A 68 -4.42 10.01 -8.90
C GLN A 68 -3.08 9.97 -9.64
N LEU A 69 -2.22 9.03 -9.28
CA LEU A 69 -0.98 8.73 -9.99
C LEU A 69 -1.18 7.48 -10.84
N LYS A 70 -0.78 7.55 -12.11
CA LYS A 70 -0.67 6.41 -13.01
C LYS A 70 0.81 6.09 -13.16
N VAL A 71 1.22 4.91 -12.70
CA VAL A 71 2.65 4.56 -12.57
C VAL A 71 2.87 3.13 -13.04
N ASP A 72 4.01 2.86 -13.68
CA ASP A 72 4.50 1.51 -13.90
C ASP A 72 4.86 0.88 -12.53
N PRO A 73 4.27 -0.27 -12.15
CA PRO A 73 4.61 -0.96 -10.90
C PRO A 73 6.12 -1.17 -10.69
N ASN A 74 6.89 -1.34 -11.76
CA ASN A 74 8.33 -1.53 -11.70
C ASN A 74 9.08 -0.26 -11.28
N ASP A 75 8.54 0.93 -11.53
CA ASP A 75 9.13 2.18 -11.06
C ASP A 75 8.90 2.37 -9.55
N LEU A 76 7.83 1.80 -9.00
CA LEU A 76 7.60 1.82 -7.55
C LEU A 76 8.65 1.00 -6.79
N LEU A 77 9.15 -0.10 -7.37
CA LEU A 77 10.27 -0.86 -6.80
C LEU A 77 11.54 -0.03 -6.64
N LYS A 78 11.74 0.97 -7.52
CA LYS A 78 12.89 1.89 -7.46
C LYS A 78 12.66 3.03 -6.47
N ALA A 79 11.41 3.46 -6.32
CA ALA A 79 11.04 4.64 -5.54
C ALA A 79 10.81 4.36 -4.05
N MET A 80 10.41 3.14 -3.66
CA MET A 80 10.07 2.81 -2.28
C MET A 80 10.44 1.38 -1.88
N ARG A 81 10.43 1.09 -0.56
CA ARG A 81 10.56 -0.27 -0.03
C ARG A 81 9.28 -1.05 -0.27
N LEU A 82 9.24 -1.73 -1.41
CA LEU A 82 8.08 -2.49 -1.87
C LEU A 82 8.36 -3.99 -1.79
N VAL A 83 7.45 -4.73 -1.18
CA VAL A 83 7.43 -6.19 -1.14
C VAL A 83 6.14 -6.66 -1.82
N PHE A 84 6.24 -7.63 -2.72
CA PHE A 84 5.10 -8.15 -3.44
C PHE A 84 4.82 -9.61 -3.12
N GLY A 85 3.57 -10.01 -3.21
CA GLY A 85 3.14 -11.40 -3.08
C GLY A 85 1.64 -11.53 -3.23
N LYS A 86 1.11 -12.74 -3.06
CA LYS A 86 -0.33 -12.97 -3.11
C LYS A 86 -1.02 -12.46 -1.84
N LEU A 87 -1.63 -11.29 -1.91
CA LEU A 87 -2.23 -10.58 -0.77
C LEU A 87 -3.75 -10.50 -0.86
N THR A 88 -4.34 -10.92 -1.97
CA THR A 88 -5.79 -10.88 -2.20
C THR A 88 -6.44 -12.25 -2.01
N VAL A 89 -7.62 -12.25 -1.38
CA VAL A 89 -8.55 -13.40 -1.41
C VAL A 89 -9.47 -13.22 -2.62
N LYS A 90 -9.55 -14.26 -3.46
CA LYS A 90 -10.60 -14.38 -4.50
C LYS A 90 -11.96 -14.52 -3.84
#